data_AF-A0A4D4N5T1-F1
#
_entry.id   AF-A0A4D4N5T1-F1
#
_cell.length_a   1.000
_cell.length_b   1.000
_cell.length_c   1.000
_cell.angle_alpha   90.00
_cell.angle_beta   90.00
_cell.angle_gamma   90.00
#
_symmetry.space_group_name_H-M   'P 1'
#
loop_
_entity.id
_entity.type
_entity.pdbx_description
1 polymer ?
#
loop_
_entity_poly.entity_id
_entity_poly.type
_entity_poly.pdbx_seq_one_letter_code
_entity_poly.pdbx_strand_id
1 'polypeptide(L)'
;MGTCHAPSGRKIAFQVGNEVPTEAEELKIFAGSRLDPFFIDFVGVMVTEATGKLGFRSDASNVLEGLNALSIVLEVDAAVLGPAADSLVAVVGETVTSGGRPVRLERMGRPEIKNVIMSPKKFDTVNSDLEIRDLFNEEDAFSVRPDYASTYRARLNANLAFYDGLDGKTAWPLDEQGAHPLTELLLADFLVVDLSKPFSEDGCFEIETALLAGRPHTTCGGRSLNDDIVDTLFTLLVGGIDGERISDGVDQPTQPATHSFPYLNAPNPTPPDLGARLAAQMPPREEAA
;
A
#
# COMPACT_ATOMS: atom_id res chain seq x y z
N MET A 1 -0.69 19.80 -19.26
CA MET A 1 -0.39 20.89 -18.31
C MET A 1 -1.06 20.55 -16.99
N GLY A 2 -0.31 20.53 -15.88
CA GLY A 2 -0.81 20.33 -14.53
C GLY A 2 -0.56 21.56 -13.65
N THR A 3 -1.20 21.61 -12.49
CA THR A 3 -1.00 22.68 -11.50
C THR A 3 -0.97 22.08 -10.11
N CYS A 4 0.10 22.35 -9.37
CA CYS A 4 0.21 22.04 -7.95
C CYS A 4 -0.18 23.27 -7.13
N HIS A 5 -0.93 23.05 -6.05
CA HIS A 5 -1.34 24.08 -5.11
C HIS A 5 -0.62 23.82 -3.77
N ALA A 6 0.32 24.69 -3.42
CA ALA A 6 1.04 24.58 -2.14
C ALA A 6 0.20 25.14 -0.98
N PRO A 7 0.45 24.73 0.28
CA PRO A 7 -0.21 25.27 1.47
C PRO A 7 -0.13 26.80 1.59
N SER A 8 0.94 27.42 1.09
CA SER A 8 1.11 28.88 1.01
C SER A 8 0.14 29.58 0.04
N GLY A 9 -0.69 28.83 -0.69
CA GLY A 9 -1.57 29.32 -1.75
C GLY A 9 -0.88 29.51 -3.10
N ARG A 10 0.44 29.29 -3.18
CA ARG A 10 1.21 29.36 -4.42
C ARG A 10 0.75 28.28 -5.41
N LYS A 11 0.62 28.66 -6.67
CA LYS A 11 0.29 27.74 -7.77
C LYS A 11 1.52 27.51 -8.65
N ILE A 12 1.89 26.26 -8.82
CA ILE A 12 3.07 25.85 -9.59
C ILE A 12 2.60 25.06 -10.80
N ALA A 13 2.85 25.60 -11.99
CA ALA A 13 2.52 24.98 -13.25
C ALA A 13 3.60 23.95 -13.62
N PHE A 14 3.20 22.76 -14.07
CA PHE A 14 4.14 21.72 -14.52
C PHE A 14 3.63 21.02 -15.78
N GLN A 15 4.54 20.38 -16.52
CA GLN A 15 4.20 19.61 -17.72
C GLN A 15 4.15 18.12 -17.41
N VAL A 16 3.00 17.50 -17.69
CA VAL A 16 2.84 16.04 -17.61
C VAL A 16 3.56 15.40 -18.80
N GLY A 17 4.32 14.34 -18.56
CA GLY A 17 5.06 13.58 -19.57
C GLY A 17 6.40 14.20 -19.97
N ASN A 18 6.83 15.30 -19.33
CA ASN A 18 8.17 15.82 -19.53
C ASN A 18 9.16 15.04 -18.65
N GLU A 19 10.29 14.61 -19.21
CA GLU A 19 11.33 13.93 -18.42
C GLU A 19 12.01 14.88 -17.44
N VAL A 20 12.10 16.17 -17.80
CA VAL A 20 12.67 17.21 -16.94
C VAL A 20 11.63 17.60 -15.88
N PRO A 21 11.93 17.40 -14.59
CA PRO A 21 11.11 17.89 -13.48
C PRO A 21 10.83 19.38 -13.53
N THR A 22 9.73 19.79 -12.91
CA THR A 22 9.53 21.19 -12.54
C THR A 22 10.12 21.42 -11.17
N GLU A 23 11.09 22.33 -11.07
CA GLU A 23 11.66 22.75 -9.80
C GLU A 23 11.11 24.14 -9.43
N ALA A 24 10.61 24.25 -8.21
CA ALA A 24 10.26 25.49 -7.55
C ALA A 24 10.96 25.53 -6.18
N GLU A 25 10.98 26.70 -5.55
CA GLU A 25 11.45 26.83 -4.17
C GLU A 25 10.68 25.87 -3.25
N GLU A 26 11.37 25.06 -2.45
CA GLU A 26 10.80 24.08 -1.49
C GLU A 26 9.98 22.94 -2.11
N LEU A 27 9.88 22.84 -3.44
CA LEU A 27 9.07 21.82 -4.11
C LEU A 27 9.65 21.41 -5.47
N LYS A 28 9.88 20.10 -5.67
CA LYS A 28 10.08 19.51 -7.01
C LYS A 28 8.90 18.65 -7.39
N ILE A 29 8.52 18.71 -8.67
CA ILE A 29 7.35 18.01 -9.19
C ILE A 29 7.75 17.25 -10.46
N PHE A 30 7.41 15.98 -10.49
CA PHE A 30 7.39 15.17 -11.70
C PHE A 30 5.99 14.56 -11.87
N ALA A 31 5.51 14.52 -13.12
CA ALA A 31 4.29 13.80 -13.46
C ALA A 31 4.44 13.16 -14.84
N GLY A 32 4.29 11.85 -14.92
CA GLY A 32 4.49 11.12 -16.18
C GLY A 32 4.64 9.62 -15.97
N SER A 33 4.94 8.90 -17.05
CA SER A 33 5.16 7.46 -16.98
C SER A 33 6.54 7.13 -16.41
N ARG A 34 6.61 6.16 -15.50
CA ARG A 34 7.84 5.60 -14.93
C ARG A 34 7.72 4.07 -14.86
N LEU A 35 8.85 3.39 -14.81
CA LEU A 35 8.89 1.96 -14.54
C LEU A 35 8.28 1.71 -13.15
N ASP A 36 7.38 0.74 -13.06
CA ASP A 36 6.69 0.41 -11.81
C ASP A 36 7.71 -0.14 -10.78
N PRO A 37 7.89 0.52 -9.62
CA PRO A 37 8.77 0.04 -8.56
C PRO A 37 8.08 -1.02 -7.68
N PHE A 38 6.79 -1.33 -7.88
CA PHE A 38 6.11 -2.34 -7.08
C PHE A 38 6.48 -3.75 -7.52
N PHE A 39 6.52 -4.67 -6.57
CA PHE A 39 6.89 -6.06 -6.78
C PHE A 39 6.15 -6.96 -5.81
N ILE A 40 5.73 -8.11 -6.33
CA ILE A 40 4.87 -9.06 -5.62
C ILE A 40 4.78 -10.40 -6.37
N ASP A 41 4.72 -11.51 -5.64
CA ASP A 41 4.16 -12.78 -6.11
C ASP A 41 2.62 -12.75 -6.07
N PHE A 42 2.02 -12.04 -7.03
CA PHE A 42 0.56 -11.91 -7.08
C PHE A 42 -0.15 -13.27 -7.24
N VAL A 43 0.49 -14.23 -7.90
CA VAL A 43 -0.06 -15.59 -8.04
C VAL A 43 -0.05 -16.32 -6.71
N GLY A 44 1.05 -16.22 -5.95
CA GLY A 44 1.15 -16.74 -4.59
C GLY A 44 0.08 -16.15 -3.66
N VAL A 45 -0.21 -14.84 -3.76
CA VAL A 45 -1.32 -14.22 -3.02
C VAL A 45 -2.67 -14.85 -3.37
N MET A 46 -2.97 -15.01 -4.67
CA MET A 46 -4.23 -15.63 -5.12
C MET A 46 -4.35 -17.09 -4.65
N VAL A 47 -3.27 -17.87 -4.75
CA VAL A 47 -3.22 -19.27 -4.27
C VAL A 47 -3.41 -19.33 -2.76
N THR A 48 -2.81 -18.38 -2.02
CA THR A 48 -2.97 -18.28 -0.56
C THR A 48 -4.42 -18.09 -0.18
N GLU A 49 -5.08 -17.11 -0.79
CA GLU A 49 -6.50 -16.88 -0.56
C GLU A 49 -7.33 -18.12 -0.94
N ALA A 50 -7.12 -18.69 -2.13
CA ALA A 50 -7.93 -19.77 -2.65
C ALA A 50 -7.85 -21.06 -1.81
N THR A 51 -6.65 -21.40 -1.33
CA THR A 51 -6.38 -22.67 -0.64
C THR A 51 -6.40 -22.56 0.88
N GLY A 52 -6.29 -21.34 1.42
CA GLY A 52 -6.12 -21.10 2.85
C GLY A 52 -4.78 -21.56 3.41
N LYS A 53 -3.75 -21.62 2.57
CA LYS A 53 -2.38 -22.01 2.91
C LYS A 53 -1.41 -21.09 2.20
N LEU A 54 -0.29 -20.71 2.82
CA LEU A 54 0.73 -19.89 2.17
C LEU A 54 1.15 -20.50 0.82
N GLY A 55 0.85 -19.77 -0.25
CA GLY A 55 1.08 -20.14 -1.65
C GLY A 55 2.38 -19.60 -2.24
N PHE A 56 3.19 -18.93 -1.41
CA PHE A 56 4.45 -18.31 -1.82
C PHE A 56 5.54 -19.33 -2.09
N ARG A 57 6.42 -18.98 -3.03
CA ARG A 57 7.50 -19.86 -3.49
C ARG A 57 8.78 -19.06 -3.66
N SER A 58 9.92 -19.62 -3.28
CA SER A 58 11.23 -18.96 -3.42
C SER A 58 11.65 -18.70 -4.88
N ASP A 59 10.96 -19.29 -5.85
CA ASP A 59 11.19 -19.11 -7.29
C ASP A 59 10.04 -18.34 -7.96
N ALA A 60 9.27 -17.57 -7.19
CA ALA A 60 8.19 -16.75 -7.70
C ALA A 60 8.71 -15.69 -8.70
N SER A 61 7.80 -15.21 -9.54
CA SER A 61 8.10 -14.19 -10.55
C SER A 61 7.29 -12.94 -10.27
N ASN A 62 7.93 -11.78 -10.34
CA ASN A 62 7.22 -10.50 -10.28
C ASN A 62 6.33 -10.35 -11.51
N VAL A 63 5.02 -10.51 -11.36
CA VAL A 63 4.09 -10.37 -12.50
C VAL A 63 4.12 -8.95 -13.10
N LEU A 64 4.51 -7.95 -12.29
CA LEU A 64 4.59 -6.55 -12.65
C LEU A 64 5.89 -6.17 -13.35
N GLU A 65 6.82 -7.12 -13.54
CA GLU A 65 8.16 -6.86 -14.07
C GLU A 65 8.13 -6.10 -15.42
N GLY A 66 8.70 -4.90 -15.49
CA GLY A 66 8.74 -4.12 -16.72
C GLY A 66 7.44 -3.40 -17.06
N LEU A 67 6.40 -3.46 -16.21
CA LEU A 67 5.25 -2.57 -16.35
C LEU A 67 5.63 -1.12 -16.02
N ASN A 68 4.82 -0.20 -16.51
CA ASN A 68 4.93 1.21 -16.15
C ASN A 68 3.73 1.63 -15.30
N ALA A 69 3.98 2.56 -14.39
CA ALA A 69 2.95 3.30 -13.68
C ALA A 69 2.85 4.74 -14.21
N LEU A 70 1.65 5.33 -14.09
CA LEU A 70 1.51 6.78 -14.14
C LEU A 70 1.85 7.33 -12.75
N SER A 71 2.90 8.13 -12.68
CA SER A 71 3.45 8.60 -11.42
C SER A 71 3.30 10.11 -11.28
N ILE A 72 2.99 10.53 -10.06
CA ILE A 72 3.19 11.90 -9.59
C ILE A 72 4.19 11.79 -8.45
N VAL A 73 5.32 12.49 -8.56
CA VAL A 73 6.36 12.52 -7.53
C VAL A 73 6.54 13.93 -7.06
N LEU A 74 6.49 14.11 -5.74
CA LEU A 74 6.73 15.37 -5.06
C LEU A 74 7.92 15.19 -4.14
N GLU A 75 8.86 16.12 -4.21
CA GLU A 75 9.86 16.33 -3.15
C GLU A 75 9.52 17.66 -2.50
N VAL A 76 9.22 17.61 -1.21
CA VAL A 76 8.70 18.75 -0.45
C VAL A 76 9.65 19.03 0.70
N ASP A 77 10.05 20.28 0.89
CA ASP A 77 10.71 20.69 2.13
C ASP A 77 9.73 20.54 3.30
N ALA A 78 10.16 19.93 4.40
CA ALA A 78 9.32 19.73 5.59
C ALA A 78 8.73 21.06 6.12
N ALA A 79 9.43 22.19 5.92
CA ALA A 79 8.95 23.52 6.29
C ALA A 79 7.59 23.89 5.65
N VAL A 80 7.26 23.29 4.50
CA VAL A 80 5.96 23.48 3.82
C VAL A 80 4.79 22.95 4.67
N LEU A 81 5.05 21.99 5.57
CA LEU A 81 4.07 21.44 6.52
C LEU A 81 3.86 22.34 7.75
N GLY A 82 4.61 23.45 7.85
CA GLY A 82 4.47 24.43 8.91
C GLY A 82 4.81 23.84 10.29
N PRO A 83 4.01 24.12 11.35
CA PRO A 83 4.28 23.61 12.69
C PRO A 83 4.35 22.07 12.81
N ALA A 84 3.88 21.32 11.81
CA ALA A 84 3.95 19.87 11.76
C ALA A 84 5.31 19.33 11.28
N ALA A 85 6.23 20.19 10.81
CA ALA A 85 7.52 19.80 10.25
C ALA A 85 8.41 19.00 11.23
N ASP A 86 8.26 19.23 12.54
CA ASP A 86 9.03 18.54 13.60
C ASP A 86 8.24 17.37 14.23
N SER A 87 7.25 16.83 13.54
CA SER A 87 6.28 15.89 14.13
C SER A 87 5.96 14.69 13.24
N LEU A 88 5.10 13.81 13.77
CA LEU A 88 4.47 12.73 13.04
C LEU A 88 3.46 13.29 12.03
N VAL A 89 3.58 12.87 10.78
CA VAL A 89 2.66 13.21 9.70
C VAL A 89 2.03 11.95 9.13
N ALA A 90 0.75 12.06 8.76
CA ALA A 90 0.03 11.00 8.09
C ALA A 90 -0.07 11.33 6.59
N VAL A 91 0.19 10.36 5.73
CA VAL A 91 0.26 10.53 4.27
C VAL A 91 -0.73 9.58 3.60
N VAL A 92 -1.57 10.13 2.73
CA VAL A 92 -2.50 9.39 1.88
C VAL A 92 -2.50 9.99 0.47
N GLY A 93 -2.60 9.14 -0.54
CA GLY A 93 -2.79 9.54 -1.93
C GLY A 93 -4.25 9.42 -2.34
N GLU A 94 -4.80 10.47 -2.96
CA GLU A 94 -6.14 10.44 -3.56
C GLU A 94 -6.09 10.85 -5.02
N THR A 95 -6.77 10.08 -5.87
CA THR A 95 -6.97 10.40 -7.28
C THR A 95 -8.44 10.72 -7.50
N VAL A 96 -8.72 11.94 -7.91
CA VAL A 96 -10.07 12.43 -8.23
C VAL A 96 -10.13 12.96 -9.65
N THR A 97 -11.25 12.75 -10.33
CA THR A 97 -11.48 13.34 -11.65
C THR A 97 -11.67 14.85 -11.52
N SER A 98 -11.14 15.60 -12.48
CA SER A 98 -11.38 17.05 -12.57
C SER A 98 -12.75 17.35 -13.18
N GLY A 99 -13.47 18.35 -12.67
CA GLY A 99 -14.74 18.81 -13.27
C GLY A 99 -15.73 19.30 -12.21
N GLY A 100 -16.94 19.68 -12.63
CA GLY A 100 -17.98 20.18 -11.73
C GLY A 100 -18.56 19.15 -10.76
N ARG A 101 -18.26 17.86 -10.96
CA ARG A 101 -18.59 16.75 -10.06
C ARG A 101 -17.38 15.80 -9.99
N PRO A 102 -16.40 16.08 -9.12
CA PRO A 102 -15.26 15.20 -8.95
C PRO A 102 -15.74 13.83 -8.47
N VAL A 103 -15.27 12.78 -9.13
CA VAL A 103 -15.46 11.38 -8.74
C VAL A 103 -14.11 10.87 -8.27
N ARG A 104 -14.07 10.23 -7.10
CA ARG A 104 -12.85 9.60 -6.63
C ARG A 104 -12.62 8.29 -7.38
N LEU A 105 -11.45 8.18 -7.98
CA LEU A 105 -11.00 6.96 -8.64
C LEU A 105 -10.32 6.04 -7.63
N GLU A 106 -9.48 6.61 -6.77
CA GLU A 106 -8.67 5.87 -5.81
C GLU A 106 -8.37 6.72 -4.57
N ARG A 107 -8.30 6.07 -3.40
CA ARG A 107 -7.73 6.58 -2.15
C ARG A 107 -6.90 5.46 -1.53
N MET A 108 -5.60 5.68 -1.47
CA MET A 108 -4.61 4.68 -1.09
C MET A 108 -3.68 5.23 0.00
N GLY A 109 -3.64 4.54 1.14
CA GLY A 109 -2.67 4.79 2.21
C GLY A 109 -1.49 3.84 2.12
N ARG A 110 -1.67 2.64 2.64
CA ARG A 110 -0.68 1.56 2.64
C ARG A 110 -0.97 0.56 1.52
N PRO A 111 0.08 -0.02 0.90
CA PRO A 111 -0.11 -1.05 -0.11
C PRO A 111 -0.94 -2.23 0.40
N GLU A 112 -1.73 -2.81 -0.49
CA GLU A 112 -2.44 -4.07 -0.30
C GLU A 112 -3.50 -4.15 0.82
N ILE A 113 -3.73 -3.08 1.59
CA ILE A 113 -4.84 -3.04 2.57
C ILE A 113 -6.18 -3.23 1.86
N LYS A 114 -6.46 -2.41 0.85
CA LYS A 114 -7.71 -2.52 0.09
C LYS A 114 -7.70 -3.74 -0.84
N ASN A 115 -6.60 -3.99 -1.55
CA ASN A 115 -6.57 -4.96 -2.66
C ASN A 115 -6.36 -6.41 -2.23
N VAL A 116 -5.70 -6.66 -1.11
CA VAL A 116 -5.47 -8.01 -0.57
C VAL A 116 -6.23 -8.17 0.73
N ILE A 117 -6.03 -7.30 1.72
CA ILE A 117 -6.60 -7.52 3.06
C ILE A 117 -8.12 -7.37 3.08
N MET A 118 -8.69 -6.39 2.38
CA MET A 118 -10.14 -6.19 2.32
C MET A 118 -10.84 -6.94 1.17
N SER A 119 -10.10 -7.57 0.27
CA SER A 119 -10.65 -8.20 -0.94
C SER A 119 -11.46 -9.49 -0.68
N PRO A 120 -10.98 -10.46 0.12
CA PRO A 120 -11.68 -11.71 0.33
C PRO A 120 -13.07 -11.47 0.92
N LYS A 121 -14.10 -11.84 0.16
CA LYS A 121 -15.50 -11.70 0.60
C LYS A 121 -15.94 -12.80 1.56
N LYS A 122 -15.41 -14.00 1.34
CA LYS A 122 -15.87 -15.27 1.91
C LYS A 122 -15.67 -15.44 3.42
N PHE A 123 -14.77 -14.68 4.03
CA PHE A 123 -14.52 -14.79 5.47
C PHE A 123 -15.45 -13.88 6.30
N ASP A 124 -15.90 -12.75 5.74
CA ASP A 124 -16.87 -11.87 6.39
C ASP A 124 -18.28 -12.46 6.29
N THR A 125 -18.80 -12.94 7.41
CA THR A 125 -20.14 -13.53 7.50
C THR A 125 -21.26 -12.49 7.53
N VAL A 126 -20.93 -11.19 7.62
CA VAL A 126 -21.88 -10.09 7.71
C VAL A 126 -22.11 -9.45 6.34
N ASN A 127 -21.03 -9.21 5.58
CA ASN A 127 -21.07 -8.50 4.30
C ASN A 127 -20.54 -9.34 3.12
N SER A 128 -20.69 -10.67 3.13
CA SER A 128 -20.18 -11.58 2.08
C SER A 128 -20.66 -11.25 0.67
N ASP A 129 -21.85 -10.65 0.56
CA ASP A 129 -22.50 -10.39 -0.73
C ASP A 129 -22.24 -8.97 -1.26
N LEU A 130 -21.57 -8.12 -0.48
CA LEU A 130 -21.29 -6.72 -0.82
C LEU A 130 -19.80 -6.52 -1.11
N GLU A 131 -19.50 -5.84 -2.22
CA GLU A 131 -18.17 -5.28 -2.46
C GLU A 131 -18.06 -3.94 -1.72
N ILE A 132 -17.47 -3.99 -0.53
CA ILE A 132 -17.37 -2.81 0.35
C ILE A 132 -16.15 -1.95 0.03
N ARG A 133 -15.21 -2.42 -0.82
CA ARG A 133 -14.00 -1.66 -1.17
C ARG A 133 -14.32 -0.42 -2.00
N ASP A 134 -15.38 -0.47 -2.81
CA ASP A 134 -15.87 0.71 -3.54
C ASP A 134 -16.39 1.77 -2.56
N LEU A 135 -17.11 1.36 -1.50
CA LEU A 135 -17.54 2.27 -0.44
C LEU A 135 -16.36 2.81 0.36
N PHE A 136 -15.40 1.94 0.69
CA PHE A 136 -14.17 2.30 1.41
C PHE A 136 -13.33 3.33 0.64
N ASN A 137 -13.29 3.20 -0.70
CA ASN A 137 -12.62 4.15 -1.58
C ASN A 137 -13.19 5.58 -1.44
N GLU A 138 -14.49 5.71 -1.17
CA GLU A 138 -15.18 6.99 -1.01
C GLU A 138 -15.06 7.58 0.40
N GLU A 139 -14.43 6.89 1.36
CA GLU A 139 -14.25 7.40 2.72
C GLU A 139 -13.18 8.52 2.79
N ASP A 140 -13.30 9.38 3.79
CA ASP A 140 -12.18 10.22 4.23
C ASP A 140 -11.17 9.33 4.96
N ALA A 141 -9.92 9.32 4.49
CA ALA A 141 -8.85 8.50 5.05
C ALA A 141 -8.58 8.74 6.54
N PHE A 142 -8.86 9.95 7.03
CA PHE A 142 -8.62 10.35 8.40
C PHE A 142 -9.90 10.37 9.24
N SER A 143 -11.06 10.15 8.62
CA SER A 143 -12.36 10.22 9.28
C SER A 143 -13.40 9.34 8.58
N VAL A 144 -13.20 8.03 8.64
CA VAL A 144 -14.17 7.03 8.14
C VAL A 144 -15.56 7.30 8.75
N ARG A 145 -16.59 7.30 7.90
CA ARG A 145 -17.98 7.60 8.33
C ARG A 145 -18.48 6.57 9.35
N PRO A 146 -19.10 7.02 10.46
CA PRO A 146 -19.63 6.11 11.48
C PRO A 146 -20.61 5.07 10.95
N ASP A 147 -21.42 5.44 9.95
CA ASP A 147 -22.47 4.59 9.37
C ASP A 147 -21.94 3.31 8.70
N TYR A 148 -20.69 3.34 8.20
CA TYR A 148 -20.05 2.21 7.53
C TYR A 148 -18.88 1.62 8.32
N ALA A 149 -18.47 2.26 9.42
CA ALA A 149 -17.31 1.83 10.19
C ALA A 149 -17.43 0.38 10.70
N SER A 150 -18.62 -0.05 11.13
CA SER A 150 -18.85 -1.45 11.53
C SER A 150 -18.73 -2.44 10.37
N THR A 151 -19.08 -2.03 9.15
CA THR A 151 -18.96 -2.85 7.94
C THR A 151 -17.49 -3.11 7.62
N TYR A 152 -16.63 -2.08 7.68
CA TYR A 152 -15.19 -2.25 7.44
C TYR A 152 -14.52 -3.07 8.55
N ARG A 153 -14.88 -2.83 9.81
CA ARG A 153 -14.38 -3.63 10.95
C ARG A 153 -14.75 -5.10 10.83
N ALA A 154 -15.98 -5.42 10.41
CA ALA A 154 -16.39 -6.81 10.21
C ALA A 154 -15.52 -7.52 9.15
N ARG A 155 -15.30 -6.87 8.00
CA ARG A 155 -14.41 -7.36 6.93
C ARG A 155 -12.99 -7.57 7.44
N LEU A 156 -12.42 -6.56 8.11
CA LEU A 156 -11.06 -6.62 8.61
C LEU A 156 -10.90 -7.68 9.70
N ASN A 157 -11.78 -7.74 10.69
CA ASN A 157 -11.73 -8.76 11.74
C ASN A 157 -11.72 -10.18 11.15
N ALA A 158 -12.61 -10.44 10.18
CA ALA A 158 -12.71 -11.74 9.55
C ALA A 158 -11.48 -12.08 8.69
N ASN A 159 -11.04 -11.16 7.85
CA ASN A 159 -9.92 -11.41 6.94
C ASN A 159 -8.59 -11.47 7.70
N LEU A 160 -8.37 -10.62 8.71
CA LEU A 160 -7.15 -10.63 9.52
C LEU A 160 -7.03 -11.93 10.34
N ALA A 161 -8.12 -12.42 10.93
CA ALA A 161 -8.13 -13.73 11.60
C ALA A 161 -7.80 -14.88 10.62
N PHE A 162 -8.21 -14.77 9.35
CA PHE A 162 -7.79 -15.72 8.32
C PHE A 162 -6.27 -15.66 8.07
N TYR A 163 -5.70 -14.47 7.89
CA TYR A 163 -4.26 -14.33 7.67
C TYR A 163 -3.45 -14.81 8.87
N ASP A 164 -3.81 -14.43 10.10
CA ASP A 164 -3.14 -14.85 11.33
C ASP A 164 -3.06 -16.38 11.49
N GLY A 165 -4.07 -17.10 10.99
CA GLY A 165 -4.12 -18.56 11.05
C GLY A 165 -3.33 -19.31 9.96
N LEU A 166 -2.69 -18.63 9.00
CA LEU A 166 -2.11 -19.27 7.81
C LEU A 166 -0.94 -20.21 8.12
N ASP A 167 -0.21 -19.99 9.21
CA ASP A 167 0.88 -20.87 9.66
C ASP A 167 0.42 -21.94 10.67
N GLY A 168 -0.90 -21.99 10.95
CA GLY A 168 -1.50 -22.88 11.93
C GLY A 168 -1.32 -22.43 13.39
N LYS A 169 -0.80 -21.22 13.62
CA LYS A 169 -0.71 -20.59 14.94
C LYS A 169 -1.67 -19.40 15.01
N THR A 170 -1.61 -18.68 16.13
CA THR A 170 -2.37 -17.44 16.37
C THR A 170 -1.40 -16.48 17.02
N ALA A 171 -0.85 -15.55 16.25
CA ALA A 171 0.01 -14.49 16.76
C ALA A 171 -0.84 -13.35 17.35
N TRP A 172 -2.06 -13.17 16.84
CA TRP A 172 -2.97 -12.07 17.18
C TRP A 172 -4.28 -12.59 17.79
N PRO A 173 -4.29 -12.96 19.08
CA PRO A 173 -5.51 -13.44 19.74
C PRO A 173 -6.60 -12.35 19.71
N LEU A 174 -7.80 -12.75 19.29
CA LEU A 174 -8.97 -11.87 19.26
C LEU A 174 -9.36 -11.40 20.67
N ASP A 175 -9.97 -10.22 20.76
CA ASP A 175 -10.55 -9.75 22.01
C ASP A 175 -11.86 -10.48 22.38
N GLU A 176 -12.45 -10.12 23.53
CA GLU A 176 -13.69 -10.72 24.03
C GLU A 176 -14.90 -10.51 23.09
N GLN A 177 -14.83 -9.50 22.21
CA GLN A 177 -15.86 -9.18 21.23
C GLN A 177 -15.56 -9.80 19.85
N GLY A 178 -14.46 -10.54 19.72
CA GLY A 178 -14.01 -11.15 18.48
C GLY A 178 -13.33 -10.18 17.52
N ALA A 179 -12.89 -9.02 17.99
CA ALA A 179 -12.13 -8.08 17.17
C ALA A 179 -10.66 -8.48 17.08
N HIS A 180 -10.09 -8.31 15.89
CA HIS A 180 -8.69 -8.59 15.63
C HIS A 180 -7.83 -7.40 16.10
N PRO A 181 -6.71 -7.61 16.81
CA PRO A 181 -5.86 -6.52 17.34
C PRO A 181 -5.36 -5.51 16.31
N LEU A 182 -5.16 -5.94 15.06
CA LEU A 182 -4.71 -5.08 13.96
C LEU A 182 -5.83 -4.31 13.24
N THR A 183 -7.11 -4.51 13.60
CA THR A 183 -8.23 -3.94 12.83
C THR A 183 -8.22 -2.43 12.80
N GLU A 184 -8.10 -1.75 13.94
CA GLU A 184 -8.11 -0.28 13.94
C GLU A 184 -6.86 0.31 13.28
N LEU A 185 -5.72 -0.38 13.41
CA LEU A 185 -4.45 0.03 12.81
C LEU A 185 -4.53 0.01 11.27
N LEU A 186 -5.08 -1.06 10.70
CA LEU A 186 -5.21 -1.21 9.26
C LEU A 186 -6.43 -0.49 8.69
N LEU A 187 -7.48 -0.25 9.49
CA LEU A 187 -8.58 0.62 9.11
C LEU A 187 -8.13 2.08 8.96
N ALA A 188 -7.18 2.52 9.80
CA ALA A 188 -6.48 3.79 9.68
C ALA A 188 -5.47 3.76 8.51
N ASP A 189 -5.96 3.55 7.29
CA ASP A 189 -5.17 3.28 6.10
C ASP A 189 -4.49 4.54 5.54
N PHE A 190 -3.37 4.93 6.13
CA PHE A 190 -2.46 6.01 5.71
C PHE A 190 -1.04 5.67 6.16
N LEU A 191 -0.01 6.11 5.44
CA LEU A 191 1.36 5.97 5.94
C LEU A 191 1.59 6.93 7.11
N VAL A 192 2.36 6.52 8.11
CA VAL A 192 2.82 7.39 9.20
C VAL A 192 4.31 7.65 9.04
N VAL A 193 4.70 8.92 9.06
CA VAL A 193 6.11 9.33 8.92
C VAL A 193 6.49 10.24 10.08
N ASP A 194 7.59 9.94 10.78
CA ASP A 194 8.22 10.84 11.73
C ASP A 194 9.38 11.60 11.07
N LEU A 195 9.15 12.88 10.79
CA LEU A 195 10.13 13.74 10.12
C LEU A 195 11.35 14.08 10.99
N SER A 196 11.29 13.81 12.30
CA SER A 196 12.41 14.02 13.23
C SER A 196 13.41 12.85 13.27
N LYS A 197 13.09 11.74 12.60
CA LYS A 197 13.86 10.48 12.64
C LYS A 197 14.62 10.24 11.34
N PRO A 198 15.72 9.47 11.37
CA PRO A 198 16.48 9.17 10.16
C PRO A 198 15.67 8.32 9.18
N PHE A 199 15.90 8.56 7.89
CA PHE A 199 15.40 7.72 6.81
C PHE A 199 15.87 6.26 6.95
N SER A 200 15.01 5.33 6.59
CA SER A 200 15.29 3.89 6.47
C SER A 200 14.67 3.35 5.19
N GLU A 201 15.37 2.45 4.51
CA GLU A 201 14.80 1.72 3.37
C GLU A 201 13.67 0.79 3.85
N ASP A 202 13.90 0.07 4.95
CA ASP A 202 12.96 -0.88 5.54
C ASP A 202 12.13 -0.20 6.63
N GLY A 203 11.41 0.86 6.24
CA GLY A 203 10.66 1.72 7.16
C GLY A 203 9.20 1.28 7.37
N CYS A 204 8.69 0.36 6.56
CA CYS A 204 7.25 0.09 6.59
C CYS A 204 6.78 -0.57 7.88
N PHE A 205 5.69 -0.05 8.44
CA PHE A 205 5.13 -0.44 9.74
C PHE A 205 6.09 -0.27 10.95
N GLU A 206 7.24 0.41 10.82
CA GLU A 206 8.19 0.50 11.94
C GLU A 206 7.59 1.23 13.14
N ILE A 207 6.85 2.31 12.90
CA ILE A 207 6.22 3.11 13.97
C ILE A 207 5.06 2.33 14.60
N GLU A 208 4.23 1.73 13.77
CA GLU A 208 3.08 0.93 14.14
C GLU A 208 3.47 -0.27 15.00
N THR A 209 4.47 -1.04 14.56
CA THR A 209 4.98 -2.21 15.30
C THR A 209 5.73 -1.80 16.57
N ALA A 210 6.45 -0.68 16.56
CA ALA A 210 7.07 -0.13 17.76
C ALA A 210 6.02 0.18 18.84
N LEU A 211 4.94 0.85 18.43
CA LEU A 211 3.83 1.19 19.31
C LEU A 211 3.18 -0.07 19.91
N LEU A 212 2.89 -1.08 19.07
CA LEU A 212 2.29 -2.34 19.52
C LEU A 212 3.21 -3.11 20.49
N ALA A 213 4.53 -3.06 20.28
CA ALA A 213 5.52 -3.67 21.17
C ALA A 213 5.85 -2.83 22.41
N GLY A 214 5.26 -1.63 22.55
CA GLY A 214 5.53 -0.73 23.68
C GLY A 214 6.96 -0.18 23.69
N ARG A 215 7.63 -0.11 22.52
CA ARG A 215 8.98 0.44 22.36
C ARG A 215 8.93 1.77 21.59
N PRO A 216 9.93 2.66 21.76
CA PRO A 216 10.07 3.80 20.87
C PRO A 216 10.43 3.32 19.45
N HIS A 217 9.89 4.00 18.44
CA HIS A 217 10.33 3.84 17.06
C HIS A 217 11.66 4.58 16.82
N THR A 218 12.43 4.08 15.88
CA THR A 218 13.83 4.50 15.68
C THR A 218 14.10 5.12 14.32
N THR A 219 13.22 4.87 13.35
CA THR A 219 13.31 5.37 11.97
C THR A 219 12.18 6.33 11.68
N CYS A 220 12.19 6.94 10.50
CA CYS A 220 11.08 7.80 10.06
C CYS A 220 9.79 7.04 9.78
N GLY A 221 9.77 5.70 9.74
CA GLY A 221 8.60 4.96 9.28
C GLY A 221 8.29 5.21 7.80
N GLY A 222 7.01 5.19 7.44
CA GLY A 222 6.55 5.39 6.07
C GLY A 222 6.68 4.13 5.22
N ARG A 223 7.12 4.27 3.97
CA ARG A 223 7.48 3.16 3.08
C ARG A 223 8.44 3.68 2.02
N SER A 224 9.63 3.10 1.92
CA SER A 224 10.52 3.37 0.79
C SER A 224 9.99 2.74 -0.50
N LEU A 225 10.39 3.26 -1.67
CA LEU A 225 10.02 2.67 -2.95
C LEU A 225 10.62 1.27 -3.16
N ASN A 226 11.76 1.00 -2.52
CA ASN A 226 12.44 -0.30 -2.56
C ASN A 226 12.06 -1.23 -1.40
N ASP A 227 11.19 -0.79 -0.50
CA ASP A 227 10.72 -1.57 0.66
C ASP A 227 9.93 -2.79 0.21
N ASP A 228 10.33 -3.97 0.72
CA ASP A 228 9.66 -5.24 0.54
C ASP A 228 8.45 -5.36 1.46
N ILE A 229 7.44 -4.58 1.09
CA ILE A 229 6.20 -4.44 1.85
C ILE A 229 5.40 -5.74 1.87
N VAL A 230 5.50 -6.59 0.85
CA VAL A 230 4.72 -7.83 0.82
C VAL A 230 5.22 -8.76 1.92
N ASP A 231 6.54 -8.93 2.01
CA ASP A 231 7.14 -9.76 3.05
C ASP A 231 6.92 -9.16 4.44
N THR A 232 7.06 -7.82 4.56
CA THR A 232 6.80 -7.10 5.82
C THR A 232 5.36 -7.28 6.28
N LEU A 233 4.39 -7.12 5.36
CA LEU A 233 2.97 -7.23 5.65
C LEU A 233 2.60 -8.67 6.01
N PHE A 234 3.02 -9.68 5.25
CA PHE A 234 2.69 -11.07 5.55
C PHE A 234 3.37 -11.57 6.84
N THR A 235 4.61 -11.15 7.09
CA THR A 235 5.29 -11.42 8.37
C THR A 235 4.48 -10.85 9.54
N LEU A 236 4.04 -9.58 9.44
CA LEU A 236 3.23 -8.96 10.48
C LEU A 236 1.90 -9.70 10.69
N LEU A 237 1.19 -10.01 9.61
CA LEU A 237 -0.14 -10.58 9.67
C LEU A 237 -0.18 -12.01 10.21
N VAL A 238 0.79 -12.84 9.82
CA VAL A 238 0.81 -14.27 10.15
C VAL A 238 1.74 -14.57 11.33
N GLY A 239 2.93 -13.94 11.35
CA GLY A 239 3.97 -14.20 12.33
C GLY A 239 3.95 -13.26 13.54
N GLY A 240 3.27 -12.12 13.43
CA GLY A 240 3.28 -11.07 14.45
C GLY A 240 4.53 -10.18 14.39
N ILE A 241 4.74 -9.36 15.43
CA ILE A 241 5.81 -8.33 15.45
C ILE A 241 7.21 -8.93 15.38
N ASP A 242 7.43 -10.02 16.12
CA ASP A 242 8.72 -10.70 16.23
C ASP A 242 8.73 -12.05 15.48
N GLY A 243 7.82 -12.21 14.51
CA GLY A 243 7.66 -13.42 13.72
C GLY A 243 8.86 -13.70 12.80
N GLU A 244 9.02 -14.96 12.41
CA GLU A 244 9.94 -15.31 11.33
C GLU A 244 9.47 -14.67 10.02
N ARG A 245 10.41 -14.17 9.21
CA ARG A 245 10.12 -13.55 7.91
C ARG A 245 9.34 -14.53 7.04
N ILE A 246 8.18 -14.09 6.55
CA ILE A 246 7.42 -14.77 5.51
C ILE A 246 7.72 -14.06 4.21
N SER A 247 8.29 -14.82 3.28
CA SER A 247 8.67 -14.30 1.98
C SER A 247 7.72 -14.75 0.89
N ASP A 248 7.34 -13.81 0.02
CA ASP A 248 6.62 -14.07 -1.21
C ASP A 248 7.54 -14.62 -2.33
N GLY A 249 8.87 -14.50 -2.13
CA GLY A 249 9.90 -14.97 -3.06
C GLY A 249 10.28 -13.97 -4.14
N VAL A 250 9.75 -12.74 -4.07
CA VAL A 250 10.06 -11.63 -4.98
C VAL A 250 10.66 -10.48 -4.16
N ASP A 251 11.98 -10.50 -3.97
CA ASP A 251 12.63 -9.52 -3.07
C ASP A 251 13.05 -8.19 -3.76
N GLN A 252 12.68 -7.96 -5.03
CA GLN A 252 13.08 -6.75 -5.74
C GLN A 252 12.16 -6.37 -6.93
N PRO A 253 12.09 -5.07 -7.29
CA PRO A 253 11.46 -4.62 -8.51
C PRO A 253 12.27 -4.99 -9.76
N THR A 254 11.68 -4.74 -10.92
CA THR A 254 12.36 -4.83 -12.23
C THR A 254 13.75 -4.16 -12.21
N GLN A 255 13.80 -2.98 -11.62
CA GLN A 255 15.02 -2.23 -11.35
C GLN A 255 14.80 -1.41 -10.08
N PRO A 256 15.74 -1.43 -9.12
CA PRO A 256 15.63 -0.63 -7.91
C PRO A 256 15.40 0.86 -8.20
N ALA A 257 14.49 1.48 -7.45
CA ALA A 257 14.22 2.89 -7.45
C ALA A 257 15.50 3.68 -7.12
N THR A 258 15.60 4.91 -7.65
CA THR A 258 16.82 5.71 -7.55
C THR A 258 16.78 6.65 -6.34
N HIS A 259 17.95 7.11 -5.87
CA HIS A 259 18.05 8.12 -4.80
C HIS A 259 18.10 9.57 -5.32
N SER A 260 17.84 9.77 -6.62
CA SER A 260 17.83 11.09 -7.25
C SER A 260 16.44 11.38 -7.79
N PHE A 261 15.92 12.59 -7.52
CA PHE A 261 14.62 13.00 -8.03
C PHE A 261 14.48 12.73 -9.55
N PRO A 262 13.39 12.08 -10.02
CA PRO A 262 12.12 11.79 -9.32
C PRO A 262 12.07 10.43 -8.61
N TYR A 263 13.22 9.91 -8.17
CA TYR A 263 13.37 8.67 -7.39
C TYR A 263 12.92 7.39 -8.11
N LEU A 264 12.54 7.48 -9.39
CA LEU A 264 12.00 6.38 -10.19
C LEU A 264 12.79 6.22 -11.48
N ASN A 265 12.85 4.99 -11.99
CA ASN A 265 13.50 4.67 -13.26
C ASN A 265 12.68 5.18 -14.46
N ALA A 266 13.38 5.46 -15.57
CA ALA A 266 12.74 5.78 -16.84
C ALA A 266 11.73 4.69 -17.25
N PRO A 267 10.63 5.06 -17.93
CA PRO A 267 9.60 4.08 -18.31
C PRO A 267 10.18 3.03 -19.27
N ASN A 268 9.68 1.80 -19.16
CA ASN A 268 9.91 0.76 -20.16
C ASN A 268 9.27 1.21 -21.49
N PRO A 269 10.02 1.31 -22.60
CA PRO A 269 9.47 1.71 -23.90
C PRO A 269 8.52 0.66 -24.50
N THR A 270 8.59 -0.59 -24.02
CA THR A 270 7.77 -1.72 -24.49
C THR A 270 7.23 -2.46 -23.27
N PRO A 271 6.28 -1.87 -22.52
CA PRO A 271 5.71 -2.53 -21.36
C PRO A 271 4.96 -3.80 -21.80
N PRO A 272 5.06 -4.89 -21.03
CA PRO A 272 4.37 -6.14 -21.31
C PRO A 272 2.86 -6.00 -21.10
N ASP A 273 2.09 -6.94 -21.65
CA ASP A 273 0.65 -7.05 -21.35
C ASP A 273 0.45 -7.82 -20.03
N LEU A 274 -0.08 -7.14 -19.01
CA LEU A 274 -0.31 -7.72 -17.69
C LEU A 274 -1.32 -8.89 -17.74
N GLY A 275 -2.37 -8.76 -18.56
CA GLY A 275 -3.39 -9.80 -18.68
C GLY A 275 -2.84 -11.11 -19.22
N ALA A 276 -2.03 -11.03 -20.29
CA ALA A 276 -1.35 -12.18 -20.88
C ALA A 276 -0.37 -12.83 -19.91
N ARG A 277 0.36 -12.04 -19.11
CA ARG A 277 1.29 -12.56 -18.10
C ARG A 277 0.58 -13.29 -16.97
N LEU A 278 -0.46 -12.67 -16.41
CA LEU A 278 -1.28 -13.32 -15.39
C LEU A 278 -1.85 -14.64 -15.92
N ALA A 279 -2.41 -14.63 -17.14
CA ALA A 279 -2.95 -15.83 -17.76
C ALA A 279 -1.91 -16.94 -17.96
N ALA A 280 -0.64 -16.59 -18.24
CA ALA A 280 0.44 -17.55 -18.41
C ALA A 280 0.95 -18.16 -17.09
N GLN A 281 0.80 -17.45 -15.97
CA GLN A 281 1.29 -17.89 -14.65
C GLN A 281 0.19 -18.54 -13.80
N MET A 282 -1.08 -18.26 -14.07
CA MET A 282 -2.19 -18.91 -13.36
C MET A 282 -2.27 -20.41 -13.72
N PRO A 283 -2.53 -21.29 -12.73
CA PRO A 283 -2.84 -22.68 -13.03
C PRO A 283 -4.08 -22.76 -13.94
N PRO A 284 -4.19 -23.78 -14.81
CA PRO A 284 -5.40 -24.00 -15.59
C PRO A 284 -6.61 -24.04 -14.65
N ARG A 285 -7.68 -23.34 -14.99
CA ARG A 285 -8.95 -23.53 -14.27
C ARG A 285 -9.31 -25.00 -14.40
N GLU A 286 -9.36 -25.75 -13.31
CA GLU A 286 -10.10 -27.00 -13.30
C GLU A 286 -11.54 -26.65 -13.70
N GLU A 287 -11.99 -27.19 -14.83
CA GLU A 287 -13.41 -27.16 -15.18
C GLU A 287 -14.15 -27.79 -14.00
N ALA A 288 -14.94 -26.99 -13.29
CA ALA A 288 -15.77 -27.48 -12.21
C ALA A 288 -16.67 -28.60 -12.77
N ALA A 289 -16.34 -29.84 -12.38
CA ALA A 289 -17.17 -31.02 -12.61
C ALA A 289 -18.24 -31.15 -11.53
#